data_AF-A0A944TUK9-F1
#
_entry.id   AF-A0A944TUK9-F1
#
_cell.length_a   1.000
_cell.length_b   1.000
_cell.length_c   1.000
_cell.angle_alpha   90.00
_cell.angle_beta   90.00
_cell.angle_gamma   90.00
#
_symmetry.space_group_name_H-M   'P 1'
#
loop_
_entity.id
_entity.type
_entity.pdbx_description
1 polymer ?
#
loop_
_entity_poly.entity_id
_entity_poly.type
_entity_poly.pdbx_seq_one_letter_code
_entity_poly.pdbx_strand_id
1 'polypeptide(L)'
;MQLNPQIESVEKHLIFSCPHCQSVFVTENQCESCGYQFKVDRLGEPYGNRSFFNMFSYQADPYYWLSPGRKSKDKAARSHYLRQLFFRLSKIFDYLFGEIEADLIKRKHFLFEAKEIINEFTIQGGDSQKILGLIKDQPAHGTYQAICGFVSNAGRQRPTQYSIFKKIWSWQALDVPWIRIFTKTLFVYVPVIISSVLLFNYLIVSH
;
A
#
# COMPACT_ATOMS: atom_id res chain seq x y z
N MET A 1 -17.38 -51.95 41.86
CA MET A 1 -16.36 -50.89 41.72
C MET A 1 -15.94 -50.83 40.27
N GLN A 2 -16.35 -49.76 39.59
CA GLN A 2 -16.10 -49.51 38.17
C GLN A 2 -14.67 -48.98 38.00
N LEU A 3 -13.90 -49.54 37.07
CA LEU A 3 -12.70 -48.91 36.54
C LEU A 3 -13.03 -48.43 35.12
N ASN A 4 -12.95 -47.11 34.96
CA ASN A 4 -13.36 -46.32 33.81
C ASN A 4 -12.24 -46.29 32.76
N PRO A 5 -12.43 -46.79 31.51
CA PRO A 5 -11.40 -46.79 30.48
C PRO A 5 -11.51 -45.56 29.54
N GLN A 6 -11.56 -44.35 30.11
CA GLN A 6 -11.81 -43.10 29.37
C GLN A 6 -10.66 -42.09 29.47
N ILE A 7 -9.41 -42.52 29.56
CA ILE A 7 -8.26 -41.59 29.56
C ILE A 7 -7.12 -42.16 28.70
N GLU A 8 -7.36 -42.29 27.40
CA GLU A 8 -6.27 -42.59 26.45
C GLU A 8 -6.47 -41.88 25.09
N SER A 9 -7.01 -40.66 25.15
CA SER A 9 -6.94 -39.70 24.04
C SER A 9 -6.12 -38.48 24.48
N VAL A 10 -4.87 -38.72 24.90
CA VAL A 10 -3.88 -37.64 24.98
C VAL A 10 -3.55 -37.27 23.55
N GLU A 11 -4.04 -36.11 23.12
CA GLU A 11 -3.61 -35.39 21.93
C GLU A 11 -2.11 -35.61 21.68
N LYS A 12 -1.78 -36.23 20.54
CA LYS A 12 -0.44 -36.11 19.96
C LYS A 12 -0.24 -34.63 19.59
N HIS A 13 0.11 -33.80 20.57
CA HIS A 13 0.75 -32.53 20.29
C HIS A 13 2.08 -32.86 19.62
N LEU A 14 2.09 -32.79 18.29
CA LEU A 14 3.31 -32.79 17.50
C LEU A 14 4.19 -31.67 18.05
N ILE A 15 5.26 -32.04 18.77
CA ILE A 15 6.27 -31.11 19.25
C ILE A 15 6.92 -30.51 18.01
N PHE A 16 6.50 -29.30 17.66
CA PHE A 16 6.97 -28.61 16.48
C PHE A 16 8.32 -27.93 16.81
N SER A 17 9.41 -28.58 16.43
CA SER A 17 10.76 -28.04 16.62
C SER A 17 11.13 -27.06 15.50
N CYS A 18 11.83 -25.98 15.84
CA CYS A 18 12.34 -25.04 14.87
C CYS A 18 13.34 -25.71 13.90
N PRO A 19 13.16 -25.64 12.56
CA PRO A 19 14.07 -26.26 11.61
C PRO A 19 15.44 -25.59 11.59
N HIS A 20 15.55 -24.35 12.09
CA HIS A 20 16.79 -23.57 12.07
C HIS A 20 17.69 -23.83 13.28
N CYS A 21 17.12 -23.96 14.48
CA CYS A 21 17.90 -24.12 15.71
C CYS A 21 17.45 -25.29 16.60
N GLN A 22 16.50 -26.10 16.12
CA GLN A 22 15.92 -27.26 16.83
C GLN A 22 15.24 -26.92 18.16
N SER A 23 15.07 -25.63 18.49
CA SER A 23 14.35 -25.19 19.68
C SER A 23 12.87 -25.57 19.61
N VAL A 24 12.33 -26.01 20.74
CA VAL A 24 10.90 -26.30 20.95
C VAL A 24 10.12 -25.07 21.40
N PHE A 25 10.80 -23.97 21.70
CA PHE A 25 10.18 -22.69 22.09
C PHE A 25 9.70 -21.96 20.83
N VAL A 26 8.45 -22.25 20.46
CA VAL A 26 7.75 -21.66 19.32
C VAL A 26 6.47 -20.99 19.81
N THR A 27 6.34 -19.71 19.51
CA THR A 27 5.23 -18.86 19.95
C THR A 27 4.81 -18.00 18.76
N GLU A 28 3.52 -17.92 18.47
CA GLU A 28 2.97 -17.07 17.40
C GLU A 28 3.63 -17.24 16.01
N ASN A 29 3.98 -18.47 15.62
CA ASN A 29 4.72 -18.74 14.37
C ASN A 29 6.10 -18.08 14.29
N GLN A 30 6.75 -17.84 15.42
CA GLN A 30 8.15 -17.46 15.52
C GLN A 30 8.88 -18.35 16.53
N CYS A 31 10.13 -18.69 16.24
CA CYS A 31 11.01 -19.35 17.21
C CYS A 31 11.59 -18.30 18.15
N GLU A 32 11.37 -18.45 19.47
CA GLU A 32 11.89 -17.49 20.45
C GLU A 32 13.42 -17.52 20.55
N SER A 33 14.03 -18.70 20.35
CA SER A 33 15.46 -18.87 20.53
C SER A 33 16.31 -18.30 19.39
N CYS A 34 15.80 -18.25 18.16
CA CYS A 34 16.55 -17.75 17.00
C CYS A 34 15.81 -16.68 16.18
N GLY A 35 14.58 -16.34 16.57
CA GLY A 35 13.75 -15.38 15.86
C GLY A 35 13.18 -15.87 14.52
N TYR A 36 13.40 -17.14 14.14
CA TYR A 36 12.95 -17.68 12.86
C TYR A 36 11.42 -17.65 12.74
N GLN A 37 10.89 -16.93 11.75
CA GLN A 37 9.45 -16.84 11.48
C GLN A 37 9.00 -17.99 10.57
N PHE A 38 8.16 -18.87 11.10
CA PHE A 38 7.58 -20.01 10.38
C PHE A 38 6.54 -19.58 9.35
N LYS A 39 5.83 -18.49 9.63
CA LYS A 39 5.00 -17.77 8.65
C LYS A 39 5.59 -16.39 8.45
N VAL A 40 6.39 -16.23 7.40
CA VAL A 40 6.76 -14.89 6.94
C VAL A 40 5.48 -14.23 6.42
N ASP A 41 5.00 -13.19 7.09
CA ASP A 41 3.89 -12.38 6.60
C ASP A 41 4.32 -11.66 5.31
N ARG A 42 4.02 -12.27 4.17
CA ARG A 42 4.36 -11.74 2.85
C ARG A 42 3.49 -10.54 2.47
N LEU A 43 2.38 -10.31 3.17
CA LEU A 43 1.49 -9.18 2.95
C LEU A 43 2.01 -7.94 3.70
N GLY A 44 2.41 -8.08 4.95
CA GLY A 44 2.85 -6.99 5.82
C GLY A 44 1.69 -6.04 6.18
N GLU A 45 2.02 -4.93 6.86
CA GLU A 45 1.03 -3.95 7.27
C GLU A 45 0.59 -3.01 6.12
N PRO A 46 -0.67 -2.54 6.13
CA PRO A 46 -1.12 -1.49 5.22
C PRO A 46 -0.25 -0.24 5.36
N TYR A 47 0.13 0.38 4.23
CA TYR A 47 1.07 1.51 4.20
C TYR A 47 2.44 1.24 4.85
N GLY A 48 2.76 -0.02 5.18
CA GLY A 48 4.06 -0.42 5.71
C GLY A 48 5.12 -0.52 4.63
N ASN A 49 6.32 -0.96 4.99
CA ASN A 49 7.48 -1.02 4.07
C ASN A 49 7.26 -1.91 2.83
N ARG A 50 6.36 -2.89 2.92
CA ARG A 50 6.00 -3.82 1.83
C ARG A 50 4.78 -3.37 1.02
N SER A 51 4.14 -2.25 1.40
CA SER A 51 3.01 -1.70 0.66
C SER A 51 3.46 -1.11 -0.66
N PHE A 52 2.56 -1.06 -1.63
CA PHE A 52 2.73 -0.36 -2.90
C PHE A 52 3.30 1.05 -2.66
N PHE A 53 2.78 1.79 -1.69
CA PHE A 53 3.20 3.18 -1.41
C PHE A 53 4.68 3.31 -1.01
N ASN A 54 5.28 2.30 -0.38
CA ASN A 54 6.67 2.32 0.05
C ASN A 54 7.61 1.49 -0.82
N MET A 55 7.07 0.59 -1.66
CA MET A 55 7.85 -0.23 -2.60
C MET A 55 8.66 0.64 -3.59
N PHE A 56 8.25 1.88 -3.79
CA PHE A 56 8.88 2.88 -4.66
C PHE A 56 10.08 3.61 -4.06
N SER A 57 10.31 3.51 -2.76
CA SER A 57 11.46 4.15 -2.12
C SER A 57 12.80 3.50 -2.50
N TYR A 58 12.78 2.26 -3.00
CA TYR A 58 13.99 1.46 -3.28
C TYR A 58 14.47 1.48 -4.75
N GLN A 59 13.65 1.90 -5.71
CA GLN A 59 14.08 1.96 -7.12
C GLN A 59 14.46 3.38 -7.50
N ALA A 60 15.75 3.70 -7.33
CA ALA A 60 16.64 4.70 -7.96
C ALA A 60 16.16 6.13 -8.32
N ASP A 61 14.87 6.38 -8.46
CA ASP A 61 14.30 7.67 -8.76
C ASP A 61 13.31 8.04 -7.64
N PRO A 62 13.74 8.78 -6.62
CA PRO A 62 12.87 9.26 -5.54
C PRO A 62 11.76 10.18 -6.03
N TYR A 63 11.63 10.42 -7.34
CA TYR A 63 10.55 11.17 -7.96
C TYR A 63 9.59 10.30 -8.79
N TYR A 64 9.78 8.97 -8.86
CA TYR A 64 8.89 8.11 -9.64
C TYR A 64 7.45 8.13 -9.11
N TRP A 65 7.27 8.12 -7.79
CA TRP A 65 5.96 8.26 -7.14
C TRP A 65 5.33 9.66 -7.30
N LEU A 66 6.12 10.68 -7.70
CA LEU A 66 5.66 12.03 -8.00
C LEU A 66 5.12 12.19 -9.43
N SER A 67 5.30 11.20 -10.31
CA SER A 67 4.71 11.16 -11.64
C SER A 67 3.97 9.86 -11.91
N PRO A 68 2.85 9.59 -11.22
CA PRO A 68 1.95 8.50 -11.58
C PRO A 68 1.60 8.60 -13.07
N GLY A 69 1.82 7.50 -13.80
CA GLY A 69 1.61 7.42 -15.24
C GLY A 69 2.77 7.82 -16.14
N ARG A 70 3.97 8.09 -15.61
CA ARG A 70 5.17 8.21 -16.44
C ARG A 70 5.60 6.81 -16.89
N LYS A 71 5.33 6.49 -18.16
CA LYS A 71 5.81 5.25 -18.77
C LYS A 71 7.33 5.29 -18.86
N SER A 72 8.01 4.35 -18.21
CA SER A 72 9.44 4.17 -18.41
C SER A 72 9.72 3.92 -19.91
N LYS A 73 10.75 4.61 -20.44
CA LYS A 73 11.22 4.40 -21.81
C LYS A 73 11.91 3.05 -21.96
N ASP A 74 12.49 2.52 -20.88
CA ASP A 74 13.08 1.20 -20.86
C ASP A 74 12.00 0.12 -20.69
N LYS A 75 11.88 -0.73 -21.72
CA LYS A 75 10.93 -1.84 -21.76
C LYS A 75 11.27 -2.91 -20.71
N ALA A 76 12.55 -3.15 -20.41
CA ALA A 76 12.96 -4.16 -19.46
C ALA A 76 12.60 -3.74 -18.03
N ALA A 77 12.98 -2.52 -17.62
CA ALA A 77 12.57 -1.94 -16.34
C ALA A 77 11.04 -1.90 -16.19
N ARG A 78 10.31 -1.49 -17.24
CA ARG A 78 8.84 -1.49 -17.21
C ARG A 78 8.25 -2.88 -17.05
N SER A 79 8.78 -3.89 -17.73
CA SER A 79 8.32 -5.28 -17.60
C SER A 79 8.57 -5.83 -16.18
N HIS A 80 9.74 -5.55 -15.63
CA HIS A 80 10.08 -5.91 -14.25
C HIS A 80 9.13 -5.24 -13.26
N TYR A 81 8.85 -3.95 -13.47
CA TYR A 81 7.93 -3.19 -12.64
C TYR A 81 6.49 -3.74 -12.68
N LEU A 82 5.95 -4.00 -13.88
CA LEU A 82 4.63 -4.61 -14.04
C LEU A 82 4.54 -5.98 -13.33
N ARG A 83 5.62 -6.79 -13.37
CA ARG A 83 5.68 -8.05 -12.64
C ARG A 83 5.62 -7.86 -11.13
N GLN A 84 6.29 -6.84 -10.59
CA GLN A 84 6.24 -6.51 -9.17
C GLN A 84 4.83 -6.08 -8.72
N LEU A 85 4.18 -5.20 -9.49
CA LEU A 85 2.79 -4.80 -9.24
C LEU A 85 1.85 -6.00 -9.24
N PHE A 86 1.97 -6.87 -10.24
CA PHE A 86 1.15 -8.06 -10.38
C PHE A 86 1.36 -9.04 -9.22
N PHE A 87 2.61 -9.27 -8.82
CA PHE A 87 2.94 -10.10 -7.68
C PHE A 87 2.34 -9.54 -6.38
N ARG A 88 2.48 -8.24 -6.13
CA ARG A 88 1.86 -7.59 -4.96
C ARG A 88 0.34 -7.73 -4.97
N LEU A 89 -0.29 -7.51 -6.13
CA LEU A 89 -1.74 -7.64 -6.28
C LEU A 89 -2.21 -9.07 -5.97
N SER A 90 -1.47 -10.09 -6.42
CA SER A 90 -1.79 -11.49 -6.12
C SER A 90 -1.80 -11.76 -4.62
N LYS A 91 -0.82 -11.23 -3.87
CA LYS A 91 -0.76 -11.38 -2.40
C LYS A 91 -1.91 -10.68 -1.70
N ILE A 92 -2.29 -9.50 -2.18
CA ILE A 92 -3.46 -8.79 -1.65
C ILE A 92 -4.75 -9.58 -1.91
N PHE A 93 -4.90 -10.16 -3.10
CA PHE A 93 -6.07 -10.99 -3.41
C PHE A 93 -6.11 -12.27 -2.57
N ASP A 94 -4.98 -12.95 -2.39
CA ASP A 94 -4.86 -14.09 -1.48
C ASP A 94 -5.41 -13.75 -0.09
N TYR A 95 -5.08 -12.56 0.45
CA TYR A 95 -5.60 -12.08 1.74
C TYR A 95 -7.09 -11.72 1.68
N LEU A 96 -7.51 -10.94 0.68
CA LEU A 96 -8.89 -10.45 0.58
C LEU A 96 -9.92 -11.56 0.38
N PHE A 97 -9.52 -12.68 -0.23
CA PHE A 97 -10.38 -13.84 -0.49
C PHE A 97 -10.11 -15.02 0.45
N GLY A 98 -8.93 -15.10 1.08
CA GLY A 98 -8.54 -16.23 1.92
C GLY A 98 -8.93 -16.11 3.40
N GLU A 99 -9.01 -14.90 3.97
CA GLU A 99 -9.29 -14.71 5.40
C GLU A 99 -10.74 -14.26 5.65
N ILE A 100 -11.53 -15.16 6.26
CA ILE A 100 -12.96 -14.96 6.55
C ILE A 100 -13.17 -13.97 7.71
N GLU A 101 -12.20 -13.83 8.63
CA GLU A 101 -12.27 -12.99 9.84
C GLU A 101 -11.25 -11.85 9.86
N ALA A 102 -10.87 -11.35 8.68
CA ALA A 102 -9.94 -10.23 8.58
C ALA A 102 -10.53 -8.93 9.15
N ASP A 103 -9.71 -8.19 9.92
CA ASP A 103 -10.00 -6.84 10.40
C ASP A 103 -10.54 -5.97 9.25
N LEU A 104 -11.78 -5.47 9.43
CA LEU A 104 -12.49 -4.65 8.45
C LEU A 104 -11.70 -3.40 8.05
N ILE A 105 -10.92 -2.82 8.95
CA ILE A 105 -10.11 -1.63 8.68
C ILE A 105 -8.94 -2.01 7.78
N LYS A 106 -8.18 -3.05 8.14
CA LYS A 106 -7.08 -3.56 7.30
C LYS A 106 -7.58 -3.97 5.91
N ARG A 107 -8.73 -4.65 5.84
CA ARG A 107 -9.36 -5.05 4.57
C ARG A 107 -9.69 -3.85 3.68
N LYS A 108 -10.22 -2.76 4.25
CA LYS A 108 -10.46 -1.50 3.50
C LYS A 108 -9.17 -0.91 2.95
N HIS A 109 -8.09 -0.91 3.74
CA HIS A 109 -6.81 -0.39 3.27
C HIS A 109 -6.19 -1.24 2.15
N PHE A 110 -6.27 -2.56 2.24
CA PHE A 110 -5.80 -3.44 1.17
C PHE A 110 -6.66 -3.35 -0.09
N LEU A 111 -7.97 -3.14 0.04
CA LEU A 111 -8.85 -2.84 -1.11
C LEU A 111 -8.46 -1.53 -1.80
N PHE A 112 -8.14 -0.50 -1.01
CA PHE A 112 -7.63 0.75 -1.54
C PHE A 112 -6.28 0.56 -2.26
N GLU A 113 -5.35 -0.17 -1.64
CA GLU A 113 -4.06 -0.50 -2.26
C GLU A 113 -4.24 -1.26 -3.58
N ALA A 114 -5.12 -2.27 -3.62
CA ALA A 114 -5.44 -3.01 -4.83
C ALA A 114 -5.96 -2.10 -5.95
N LYS A 115 -6.87 -1.17 -5.62
CA LYS A 115 -7.40 -0.19 -6.58
C LYS A 115 -6.27 0.65 -7.19
N GLU A 116 -5.36 1.17 -6.36
CA GLU A 116 -4.23 1.99 -6.84
C GLU A 116 -3.26 1.18 -7.71
N ILE A 117 -2.96 -0.07 -7.32
CA ILE A 117 -2.13 -0.98 -8.12
C ILE A 117 -2.77 -1.28 -9.48
N ILE A 118 -4.08 -1.59 -9.52
CA ILE A 118 -4.81 -1.87 -10.77
C ILE A 118 -4.77 -0.66 -11.71
N ASN A 119 -4.95 0.55 -11.15
CA ASN A 119 -4.88 1.78 -11.91
C ASN A 119 -3.47 1.99 -12.50
N GLU A 120 -2.43 1.93 -11.66
CA GLU A 120 -1.04 2.11 -12.10
C GLU A 120 -0.65 1.04 -13.13
N PHE A 121 -1.01 -0.23 -12.90
CA PHE A 121 -0.75 -1.33 -13.85
C PHE A 121 -1.36 -1.05 -15.22
N THR A 122 -2.60 -0.56 -15.25
CA THR A 122 -3.31 -0.23 -16.50
C THR A 122 -2.70 0.99 -17.19
N ILE A 123 -2.35 2.04 -16.45
CA ILE A 123 -1.68 3.24 -17.01
C ILE A 123 -0.33 2.87 -17.61
N GLN A 124 0.40 1.98 -16.95
CA GLN A 124 1.67 1.41 -17.43
C GLN A 124 1.45 0.37 -18.53
N GLY A 125 0.26 0.28 -19.12
CA GLY A 125 -0.07 -0.59 -20.26
C GLY A 125 0.04 -2.08 -19.98
N GLY A 126 -0.16 -2.47 -18.72
CA GLY A 126 -0.40 -3.85 -18.35
C GLY A 126 -1.74 -4.34 -18.87
N ASP A 127 -1.85 -5.65 -19.04
CA ASP A 127 -3.06 -6.30 -19.55
C ASP A 127 -4.06 -6.58 -18.42
N SER A 128 -5.17 -5.85 -18.42
CA SER A 128 -6.25 -5.98 -17.44
C SER A 128 -6.87 -7.39 -17.40
N GLN A 129 -6.80 -8.16 -18.50
CA GLN A 129 -7.30 -9.54 -18.52
C GLN A 129 -6.50 -10.44 -17.58
N LYS A 130 -5.21 -10.16 -17.38
CA LYS A 130 -4.38 -10.90 -16.42
C LYS A 130 -4.86 -10.72 -14.99
N ILE A 131 -5.35 -9.53 -14.64
CA ILE A 131 -5.89 -9.25 -13.31
C ILE A 131 -7.20 -10.01 -13.11
N LEU A 132 -8.07 -10.02 -14.11
CA LEU A 132 -9.32 -10.80 -14.08
C LEU A 132 -9.04 -12.30 -13.97
N GLY A 133 -7.98 -12.78 -14.61
CA GLY A 133 -7.51 -14.16 -14.47
C GLY A 133 -7.16 -14.56 -13.04
N LEU A 134 -6.62 -13.65 -12.21
CA LEU A 134 -6.29 -13.94 -10.81
C LEU A 134 -7.52 -14.16 -9.93
N ILE A 135 -8.67 -13.58 -10.30
CA ILE A 135 -9.89 -13.59 -9.49
C ILE A 135 -10.97 -14.50 -10.06
N LYS A 136 -10.75 -15.11 -11.23
CA LYS A 136 -11.77 -15.85 -11.98
C LYS A 136 -12.40 -16.99 -11.18
N ASP A 137 -11.60 -17.67 -10.36
CA ASP A 137 -12.04 -18.84 -9.59
C ASP A 137 -12.52 -18.48 -8.17
N GLN A 138 -12.54 -17.18 -7.84
CA GLN A 138 -12.93 -16.71 -6.50
C GLN A 138 -14.46 -16.58 -6.38
N PRO A 139 -15.02 -16.84 -5.18
CA PRO A 139 -16.45 -16.71 -4.96
C PRO A 139 -16.93 -15.27 -5.18
N ALA A 140 -18.08 -15.12 -5.83
CA ALA A 140 -18.68 -13.83 -6.17
C ALA A 140 -19.23 -13.11 -4.93
N HIS A 141 -18.34 -12.55 -4.10
CA HIS A 141 -18.67 -11.68 -2.98
C HIS A 141 -18.55 -10.18 -3.35
N GLY A 142 -18.96 -9.29 -2.45
CA GLY A 142 -18.87 -7.84 -2.65
C GLY A 142 -17.44 -7.34 -2.98
N THR A 143 -16.41 -8.01 -2.47
CA THR A 143 -15.00 -7.75 -2.81
C THR A 143 -14.70 -8.04 -4.30
N TYR A 144 -15.22 -9.15 -4.83
CA TYR A 144 -15.07 -9.52 -6.25
C TYR A 144 -15.71 -8.45 -7.16
N GLN A 145 -16.93 -8.02 -6.82
CA GLN A 145 -17.64 -6.97 -7.57
C GLN A 145 -16.88 -5.63 -7.53
N ALA A 146 -16.36 -5.25 -6.36
CA ALA A 146 -15.54 -4.04 -6.22
C ALA A 146 -14.29 -4.08 -7.11
N ILE A 147 -13.57 -5.20 -7.12
CA ILE A 147 -12.37 -5.39 -7.96
C ILE A 147 -12.74 -5.35 -9.45
N CYS A 148 -13.80 -6.04 -9.88
CA CYS A 148 -14.27 -5.97 -11.27
C CYS A 148 -14.66 -4.54 -11.66
N GLY A 149 -15.28 -3.80 -10.74
CA GLY A 149 -15.56 -2.37 -10.88
C GLY A 149 -14.28 -1.54 -11.03
N PHE A 150 -13.22 -1.85 -10.29
CA PHE A 150 -11.93 -1.16 -10.44
C PHE A 150 -11.29 -1.45 -11.78
N VAL A 151 -11.25 -2.71 -12.22
CA VAL A 151 -10.65 -3.10 -13.51
C VAL A 151 -11.40 -2.49 -14.69
N SER A 152 -12.73 -2.48 -14.67
CA SER A 152 -13.55 -1.90 -15.75
C SER A 152 -13.46 -0.38 -15.84
N ASN A 153 -13.20 0.29 -14.71
CA ASN A 153 -13.00 1.74 -14.65
C ASN A 153 -11.54 2.16 -14.85
N ALA A 154 -10.59 1.25 -14.65
CA ALA A 154 -9.18 1.48 -14.91
C ALA A 154 -8.96 1.82 -16.40
N GLY A 155 -8.19 2.87 -16.68
CA GLY A 155 -7.95 3.35 -18.04
C GLY A 155 -9.03 4.28 -18.63
N ARG A 156 -10.27 4.30 -18.10
CA ARG A 156 -11.25 5.37 -18.42
C ARG A 156 -10.90 6.68 -17.72
N GLN A 157 -10.34 6.56 -16.52
CA GLN A 157 -9.68 7.68 -15.87
C GLN A 157 -8.35 7.92 -16.61
N ARG A 158 -8.43 8.77 -17.64
CA ARG A 158 -7.56 9.96 -17.71
C ARG A 158 -6.83 10.15 -16.38
N PRO A 159 -5.50 10.08 -16.18
CA PRO A 159 -4.95 10.86 -15.09
C PRO A 159 -5.33 12.30 -15.44
N THR A 160 -6.52 12.75 -15.01
CA THR A 160 -6.79 14.16 -14.77
C THR A 160 -5.60 14.53 -13.95
N GLN A 161 -4.70 15.28 -14.57
CA GLN A 161 -3.48 15.81 -14.02
C GLN A 161 -3.82 16.22 -12.59
N TYR A 162 -3.60 15.28 -11.66
CA TYR A 162 -4.19 15.36 -10.33
C TYR A 162 -3.23 16.32 -9.71
N SER A 163 -3.59 17.61 -9.80
CA SER A 163 -2.63 18.67 -9.62
C SER A 163 -1.94 18.39 -8.31
N ILE A 164 -0.62 18.41 -8.33
CA ILE A 164 0.18 18.19 -7.13
C ILE A 164 -0.37 19.10 -6.01
N PHE A 165 -0.91 20.27 -6.38
CA PHE A 165 -1.75 21.13 -5.55
C PHE A 165 -2.96 20.45 -4.90
N LYS A 166 -3.84 19.75 -5.61
CA LYS A 166 -4.97 19.01 -5.00
C LYS A 166 -4.49 17.87 -4.10
N LYS A 167 -3.35 17.25 -4.40
CA LYS A 167 -2.75 16.19 -3.54
C LYS A 167 -2.15 16.81 -2.27
N ILE A 168 -1.35 17.87 -2.39
CA ILE A 168 -0.86 18.71 -1.27
C ILE A 168 -2.04 19.22 -0.43
N TRP A 169 -3.16 19.57 -1.06
CA TRP A 169 -4.32 20.11 -0.36
C TRP A 169 -5.25 19.04 0.23
N SER A 170 -5.19 17.80 -0.27
CA SER A 170 -5.96 16.65 0.27
C SER A 170 -5.14 15.75 1.20
N TRP A 171 -3.90 16.12 1.51
CA TRP A 171 -3.09 15.37 2.46
C TRP A 171 -3.48 15.70 3.90
N GLN A 172 -3.71 14.62 4.64
CA GLN A 172 -3.62 14.47 6.08
C GLN A 172 -2.27 14.97 6.70
N ALA A 173 -1.46 15.72 5.95
CA ALA A 173 -0.28 16.45 6.43
C ALA A 173 -0.65 17.71 7.25
N LEU A 174 -1.92 18.15 7.19
CA LEU A 174 -2.44 19.21 8.06
C LEU A 174 -2.77 18.75 9.49
N ASP A 175 -2.68 17.44 9.79
CA ASP A 175 -2.75 16.91 11.17
C ASP A 175 -1.42 17.00 11.91
N VAL A 176 -0.32 17.37 11.22
CA VAL A 176 0.94 17.71 11.88
C VAL A 176 0.90 19.20 12.25
N PRO A 177 0.80 19.55 13.55
CA PRO A 177 0.53 20.93 13.99
C PRO A 177 1.56 21.96 13.48
N TRP A 178 2.81 21.54 13.33
CA TRP A 178 3.90 22.39 12.84
C TRP A 178 3.74 22.84 11.38
N ILE A 179 3.24 21.98 10.50
CA ILE A 179 3.02 22.29 9.08
C ILE A 179 1.87 23.31 8.94
N ARG A 180 0.84 23.20 9.81
CA ARG A 180 -0.29 24.13 9.84
C ARG A 180 0.09 25.52 10.35
N ILE A 181 1.02 25.61 11.30
CA ILE A 181 1.59 26.89 11.75
C ILE A 181 2.41 27.51 10.62
N PHE A 182 3.29 26.72 10.00
CA PHE A 182 4.19 27.21 8.94
C PHE A 182 3.45 27.70 7.70
N THR A 183 2.40 26.99 7.28
CA THR A 183 1.56 27.42 6.14
C THR A 183 0.78 28.69 6.47
N LYS A 184 0.23 28.81 7.68
CA LYS A 184 -0.46 30.05 8.11
C LYS A 184 0.49 31.25 8.18
N THR A 185 1.68 31.09 8.74
CA THR A 185 2.66 32.19 8.79
C THR A 185 3.12 32.58 7.40
N LEU A 186 3.43 31.61 6.52
CA LEU A 186 3.82 31.90 5.14
C LEU A 186 2.76 32.73 4.40
N PHE A 187 1.48 32.35 4.50
CA PHE A 187 0.38 33.07 3.84
C PHE A 187 0.11 34.47 4.40
N VAL A 188 0.49 34.74 5.65
CA VAL A 188 0.32 36.08 6.26
C VAL A 188 1.52 36.99 5.94
N TYR A 189 2.75 36.48 6.04
CA TYR A 189 3.95 37.31 5.90
C TYR A 189 4.35 37.58 4.45
N VAL A 190 4.12 36.64 3.52
CA VAL A 190 4.49 36.83 2.11
C VAL A 190 3.76 38.03 1.48
N PRO A 191 2.43 38.20 1.63
CA PRO A 191 1.73 39.37 1.10
C PRO A 191 2.20 40.70 1.69
N VAL A 192 2.53 40.71 2.99
CA VAL A 192 3.05 41.91 3.67
C VAL A 192 4.39 42.31 3.07
N ILE A 193 5.32 41.36 2.93
CA ILE A 193 6.64 41.62 2.32
C ILE A 193 6.48 42.12 0.89
N ILE A 194 5.65 41.46 0.08
CA ILE A 194 5.38 41.87 -1.30
C ILE A 194 4.81 43.30 -1.33
N SER A 195 3.85 43.61 -0.45
CA SER A 195 3.22 44.93 -0.38
C SER A 195 4.24 46.01 0.01
N SER A 196 5.09 45.74 1.00
CA SER A 196 6.16 46.65 1.41
C SER A 196 7.17 46.90 0.29
N VAL A 197 7.59 45.87 -0.45
CA VAL A 197 8.51 46.01 -1.59
C VAL A 197 7.88 46.82 -2.73
N LEU A 198 6.61 46.57 -3.04
CA LEU A 198 5.88 47.33 -4.07
C LEU A 198 5.76 48.82 -3.69
N LEU A 199 5.47 49.10 -2.41
CA LEU A 199 5.34 50.46 -1.90
C LEU A 199 6.70 51.19 -1.91
N PHE A 200 7.77 50.50 -1.55
CA PHE A 200 9.13 51.05 -1.61
C PHE A 200 9.57 51.36 -3.05
N ASN A 201 9.30 50.45 -4.00
CA ASN A 201 9.58 50.68 -5.42
C ASN A 201 8.78 51.85 -5.99
N TYR A 202 7.50 51.99 -5.60
CA TYR A 202 6.67 53.11 -6.02
C TYR A 202 7.26 54.45 -5.56
N LEU A 203 7.69 54.54 -4.30
CA LEU A 203 8.27 55.76 -3.73
C LEU A 203 9.58 56.16 -4.41
N ILE A 204 10.46 55.19 -4.72
CA ILE A 204 11.73 55.45 -5.43
C ILE A 204 11.48 55.97 -6.85
N VAL A 205 10.54 55.38 -7.58
CA VAL A 205 10.26 55.77 -8.98
C VAL A 205 9.52 57.11 -9.08
N SER A 206 8.80 57.51 -8.03
CA SER A 206 8.07 58.78 -7.98
C SER A 206 8.91 60.01 -7.62
N HIS A 207 10.19 59.81 -7.30
CA HIS A 207 11.15 60.84 -6.88
C HIS A 207 12.22 61.07 -7.96
#